data_AF-A0A2Z4UFD4-F1
#
_entry.id   AF-A0A2Z4UFD4-F1
#
_cell.length_a   1.000
_cell.length_b   1.000
_cell.length_c   1.000
_cell.angle_alpha   90.00
_cell.angle_beta   90.00
_cell.angle_gamma   90.00
#
_symmetry.space_group_name_H-M   'P 1'
#
loop_
_entity.id
_entity.type
_entity.pdbx_description
1 polymer ?
#
loop_
_entity_poly.entity_id
_entity_poly.type
_entity_poly.pdbx_seq_one_letter_code
_entity_poly.pdbx_strand_id
1 'polypeptide(L)'
;MLDNPLLHLTLFAGWTIFLLILVELVRAWLMSVRGYAVTAFPSGERHGPEAYWRLYRAQANCLEFLPMYGAVIGVLAVSGAPIPPLFTLASLVIVVVRPLQSLVHITSTGALAIRMRASLFLLQLSALAFMCWLAVDALLSLQIQGPS
;
A
#
# COMPACT_ATOMS: atom_id res chain seq x y z
N MET A 1 11.71 17.29 4.37
CA MET A 1 11.50 16.55 3.10
C MET A 1 10.46 15.44 3.24
N LEU A 2 10.44 14.72 4.38
CA LEU A 2 9.41 13.70 4.69
C LEU A 2 8.06 14.29 5.17
N ASP A 3 7.92 15.60 5.33
CA ASP A 3 6.66 16.21 5.75
C ASP A 3 5.73 16.52 4.56
N ASN A 4 5.52 15.55 3.67
CA ASN A 4 4.71 15.75 2.47
C ASN A 4 3.88 14.49 2.15
N PRO A 5 2.55 14.49 2.38
CA PRO A 5 1.70 13.34 2.11
C PRO A 5 1.61 12.98 0.62
N LEU A 6 1.84 13.91 -0.31
CA LEU A 6 1.90 13.58 -1.74
C LEU A 6 3.19 12.81 -2.08
N LEU A 7 4.31 13.14 -1.43
CA LEU A 7 5.52 12.34 -1.53
C LEU A 7 5.28 10.94 -0.96
N HIS A 8 4.58 10.83 0.18
CA HIS A 8 4.22 9.54 0.76
C HIS A 8 3.39 8.67 -0.19
N LEU A 9 2.37 9.26 -0.82
CA LEU A 9 1.57 8.58 -1.86
C LEU A 9 2.45 8.12 -3.03
N THR A 10 3.35 8.97 -3.49
CA THR A 10 4.28 8.66 -4.58
C THR A 10 5.21 7.50 -4.21
N LEU A 11 5.75 7.49 -2.98
CA LEU A 11 6.61 6.42 -2.49
C LEU A 11 5.87 5.08 -2.39
N PHE A 12 4.63 5.09 -1.89
CA PHE A 12 3.84 3.87 -1.79
C PHE A 12 3.39 3.35 -3.16
N ALA A 13 3.01 4.24 -4.09
CA ALA A 13 2.76 3.88 -5.48
C ALA A 13 4.03 3.28 -6.12
N GLY A 14 5.19 3.91 -5.91
CA GLY A 14 6.49 3.41 -6.37
C GLY A 14 6.82 2.02 -5.82
N TRP A 15 6.57 1.76 -4.55
CA TRP A 15 6.73 0.42 -3.96
C TRP A 15 5.80 -0.62 -4.59
N THR A 16 4.55 -0.25 -4.85
CA THR A 16 3.58 -1.13 -5.51
C THR A 16 4.00 -1.47 -6.94
N ILE A 17 4.49 -0.47 -7.69
CA ILE A 17 5.05 -0.65 -9.04
C ILE A 17 6.29 -1.54 -8.99
N PHE A 18 7.19 -1.30 -8.04
CA PHE A 18 8.39 -2.13 -7.85
C PHE A 18 8.03 -3.60 -7.64
N LEU A 19 7.07 -3.90 -6.76
CA LEU A 19 6.62 -5.28 -6.54
C LEU A 19 5.98 -5.88 -7.81
N LEU A 20 5.23 -5.09 -8.58
CA LEU A 20 4.67 -5.54 -9.85
C LEU A 20 5.75 -5.90 -10.87
N ILE A 21 6.76 -5.03 -11.04
CA ILE A 21 7.92 -5.31 -11.89
C ILE A 21 8.58 -6.61 -11.44
N LEU A 22 8.77 -6.80 -10.13
CA LEU A 22 9.38 -8.02 -9.59
C LEU A 22 8.54 -9.27 -9.88
N VAL A 23 7.20 -9.20 -9.78
CA VAL A 23 6.29 -10.29 -10.16
C VAL A 23 6.51 -10.69 -11.62
N GLU A 24 6.52 -9.71 -12.54
CA GLU A 24 6.66 -9.96 -13.96
C GLU A 24 8.06 -10.50 -14.33
N LEU A 25 9.11 -9.97 -13.71
CA LEU A 25 10.48 -10.48 -13.89
C LEU A 25 10.62 -11.93 -13.42
N VAL A 26 10.08 -12.27 -12.25
CA VAL A 26 10.13 -13.65 -11.73
C VAL A 26 9.29 -14.57 -12.61
N ARG A 27 8.11 -14.13 -13.09
CA ARG A 27 7.28 -14.89 -14.03
C ARG A 27 8.04 -15.18 -15.33
N ALA A 28 8.65 -14.15 -15.92
CA ALA A 28 9.44 -14.28 -17.14
C ALA A 28 10.62 -15.25 -16.96
N TRP A 29 11.32 -15.17 -15.82
CA TRP A 29 12.39 -16.10 -15.46
C TRP A 29 11.88 -17.54 -15.30
N LEU A 30 10.73 -17.76 -14.67
CA LEU A 30 10.13 -19.09 -14.53
C LEU A 30 9.79 -19.70 -15.90
N MET A 31 9.28 -18.92 -16.84
CA MET A 31 8.95 -19.41 -18.18
C MET A 31 10.20 -19.67 -19.02
N SER A 32 11.11 -18.70 -19.10
CA SER A 32 12.27 -18.75 -20.01
C SER A 32 13.40 -19.63 -19.50
N VAL A 33 13.66 -19.65 -18.19
CA VAL A 33 14.81 -20.36 -17.60
C VAL A 33 14.39 -21.65 -16.92
N ARG A 34 13.20 -21.68 -16.29
CA ARG A 34 12.71 -22.85 -15.53
C ARG A 34 11.73 -23.73 -16.30
N GLY A 35 11.41 -23.38 -17.55
CA GLY A 35 10.61 -24.20 -18.46
C GLY A 35 9.11 -24.28 -18.10
N TYR A 36 8.59 -23.35 -17.30
CA TYR A 36 7.15 -23.30 -17.03
C TYR A 36 6.39 -22.88 -18.29
N ALA A 37 5.30 -23.58 -18.59
CA ALA A 37 4.41 -23.20 -19.69
C ALA A 37 3.76 -21.82 -19.40
N VAL A 38 3.49 -21.04 -20.45
CA VAL A 38 2.79 -19.74 -20.31
C VAL A 38 1.40 -19.92 -19.70
N THR A 39 0.73 -21.02 -20.03
CA THR A 39 -0.58 -21.41 -19.47
C THR A 39 -0.55 -21.78 -17.99
N ALA A 40 0.64 -21.92 -17.39
CA ALA A 40 0.79 -22.24 -15.98
C ALA A 40 0.58 -21.05 -15.02
N PHE A 41 0.22 -19.86 -15.56
CA PHE A 41 0.01 -18.63 -14.78
C PHE A 41 -1.40 -18.05 -14.99
N PRO A 42 -2.48 -18.79 -14.66
CA PRO A 42 -3.85 -18.30 -14.78
C PRO A 42 -4.11 -17.12 -13.83
N SER A 43 -4.91 -16.15 -14.28
CA SER A 43 -5.29 -14.99 -13.46
C SER A 43 -6.20 -15.38 -12.31
N GLY A 44 -5.99 -14.80 -11.13
CA GLY A 44 -6.91 -14.94 -9.99
C GLY A 44 -6.80 -16.25 -9.20
N GLU A 45 -6.12 -17.25 -9.74
CA GLU A 45 -5.92 -18.55 -9.09
C GLU A 45 -4.50 -18.71 -8.56
N ARG A 46 -4.30 -19.59 -7.57
CA ARG A 46 -2.96 -19.90 -7.05
C ARG A 46 -2.15 -20.66 -8.10
N HIS A 47 -0.97 -20.16 -8.42
CA HIS A 47 -0.12 -20.75 -9.45
C HIS A 47 1.37 -20.46 -9.23
N GLY A 48 2.20 -21.16 -10.01
CA GLY A 48 3.66 -21.10 -9.90
C GLY A 48 4.19 -21.61 -8.55
N PRO A 49 5.50 -21.47 -8.31
CA PRO A 49 6.10 -21.80 -7.03
C PRO A 49 5.56 -20.94 -5.87
N GLU A 50 5.60 -21.50 -4.66
CA GLU A 50 5.13 -20.83 -3.44
C GLU A 50 5.74 -19.43 -3.22
N ALA A 51 7.03 -19.26 -3.50
CA ALA A 51 7.69 -17.96 -3.34
C ALA A 51 7.15 -16.91 -4.33
N TYR A 52 6.90 -17.32 -5.58
CA TYR A 52 6.28 -16.47 -6.58
C TYR A 52 4.85 -16.10 -6.19
N TRP A 53 4.06 -17.07 -5.71
CA TRP A 53 2.69 -16.80 -5.29
C TRP A 53 2.62 -15.82 -4.11
N ARG A 54 3.53 -15.93 -3.14
CA ARG A 54 3.61 -14.96 -2.03
C ARG A 54 4.01 -13.57 -2.48
N LEU A 55 4.92 -13.45 -3.46
CA LEU A 55 5.25 -12.18 -4.08
C LEU A 55 4.04 -11.55 -4.80
N TYR A 56 3.34 -12.35 -5.60
CA TYR A 56 2.10 -11.93 -6.26
C TYR A 56 1.05 -11.43 -5.24
N ARG A 57 0.84 -12.18 -4.15
CA ARG A 57 -0.09 -11.77 -3.08
C ARG A 57 0.38 -10.55 -2.28
N ALA A 58 1.69 -10.36 -2.12
CA ALA A 58 2.24 -9.15 -1.48
C ALA A 58 1.99 -7.91 -2.35
N GLN A 59 2.17 -8.01 -3.67
CA GLN A 59 1.85 -6.95 -4.62
C GLN A 59 0.35 -6.64 -4.63
N ALA A 60 -0.50 -7.66 -4.73
CA ALA A 60 -1.95 -7.50 -4.70
C ALA A 60 -2.42 -6.81 -3.41
N ASN A 61 -1.84 -7.17 -2.26
CA ASN A 61 -2.15 -6.52 -0.99
C ASN A 61 -1.81 -5.02 -0.97
N CYS A 62 -0.71 -4.61 -1.60
CA CYS A 62 -0.39 -3.19 -1.76
C CYS A 62 -1.41 -2.50 -2.69
N LEU A 63 -1.75 -3.14 -3.80
CA LEU A 63 -2.69 -2.62 -4.80
C LEU A 63 -4.11 -2.46 -4.23
N GLU A 64 -4.57 -3.38 -3.37
CA GLU A 64 -5.88 -3.32 -2.72
C GLU A 64 -6.00 -2.13 -1.74
N PHE A 65 -4.88 -1.71 -1.12
CA PHE A 65 -4.88 -0.61 -0.14
C PHE A 65 -4.63 0.76 -0.78
N LEU A 66 -3.87 0.81 -1.87
CA LEU A 66 -3.45 2.05 -2.54
C LEU A 66 -4.63 2.98 -2.93
N PRO A 67 -5.77 2.50 -3.46
CA PRO A 67 -6.91 3.36 -3.80
C PRO A 67 -7.51 4.08 -2.60
N MET A 68 -7.67 3.40 -1.47
CA MET A 68 -8.23 4.01 -0.26
C MET A 68 -7.30 5.09 0.29
N TYR A 69 -6.00 4.80 0.33
CA TYR A 69 -4.99 5.75 0.78
C TYR A 69 -4.85 6.96 -0.17
N GLY A 70 -4.84 6.70 -1.48
CA GLY A 70 -4.79 7.74 -2.51
C GLY A 70 -6.03 8.64 -2.49
N ALA A 71 -7.23 8.09 -2.25
CA ALA A 71 -8.45 8.87 -2.13
C ALA A 71 -8.40 9.86 -0.96
N VAL A 72 -7.99 9.41 0.23
CA VAL A 72 -7.92 10.26 1.43
C VAL A 72 -6.91 11.41 1.25
N ILE A 73 -5.73 11.12 0.68
CA ILE A 73 -4.73 12.16 0.39
C ILE A 73 -5.21 13.09 -0.72
N GLY A 74 -5.77 12.52 -1.80
CA GLY A 74 -6.22 13.26 -2.97
C GLY A 74 -7.30 14.29 -2.64
N VAL A 75 -8.32 13.89 -1.88
CA VAL A 75 -9.40 14.79 -1.45
C VAL A 75 -8.85 15.98 -0.68
N LEU A 76 -7.97 15.75 0.30
CA LEU A 76 -7.41 16.84 1.09
C LEU A 76 -6.45 17.72 0.27
N ALA A 77 -5.71 17.13 -0.66
CA ALA A 77 -4.78 17.87 -1.52
C ALA A 77 -5.49 18.83 -2.49
N VAL A 78 -6.69 18.48 -2.98
CA VAL A 78 -7.44 19.32 -3.92
C VAL A 78 -8.47 20.25 -3.25
N SER A 79 -8.74 20.07 -1.95
CA SER A 79 -9.77 20.85 -1.26
C SER A 79 -9.33 22.26 -0.87
N GLY A 80 -8.02 22.53 -0.85
CA GLY A 80 -7.46 23.77 -0.31
C GLY A 80 -7.48 23.85 1.22
N ALA A 81 -7.96 22.82 1.92
CA ALA A 81 -7.91 22.77 3.37
C ALA A 81 -6.45 22.61 3.86
N PRO A 82 -6.09 23.20 5.02
CA PRO A 82 -4.76 23.00 5.60
C PRO A 82 -4.56 21.52 5.96
N ILE A 83 -3.37 20.99 5.67
CA ILE A 83 -3.01 19.61 5.99
C ILE A 83 -2.56 19.53 7.45
N PRO A 84 -3.26 18.78 8.33
CA PRO A 84 -2.85 18.68 9.73
C PRO A 84 -1.50 17.97 9.90
N PRO A 85 -0.61 18.38 10.83
CA PRO A 85 0.67 17.70 11.05
C PRO A 85 0.52 16.20 11.38
N LEU A 86 -0.50 15.84 12.16
CA LEU A 86 -0.82 14.45 12.50
C LEU A 86 -1.26 13.62 11.29
N PHE A 87 -1.84 14.24 10.26
CA PHE A 87 -2.20 13.58 9.01
C PHE A 87 -0.93 13.13 8.27
N THR A 88 0.07 14.02 8.18
CA THR A 88 1.37 13.73 7.56
C THR A 88 2.13 12.65 8.33
N LEU A 89 2.10 12.68 9.67
CA LEU A 89 2.71 11.66 10.50
C LEU A 89 2.05 10.28 10.31
N ALA A 90 0.72 10.20 10.35
CA ALA A 90 -0.01 8.95 10.11
C ALA A 90 0.25 8.39 8.70
N SER A 91 0.36 9.29 7.72
CA SER A 91 0.73 8.97 6.35
C SER A 91 2.15 8.38 6.25
N LEU A 92 3.12 8.95 6.98
CA LEU A 92 4.49 8.44 7.04
C LEU A 92 4.55 7.02 7.64
N VAL A 93 3.78 6.77 8.71
CA VAL A 93 3.67 5.44 9.34
C VAL A 93 3.24 4.40 8.30
N ILE A 94 2.23 4.70 7.48
CA ILE A 94 1.76 3.78 6.44
C ILE A 94 2.90 3.46 5.46
N VAL A 95 3.58 4.47 4.94
CA VAL A 95 4.64 4.27 3.94
C VAL A 95 5.81 3.44 4.47
N VAL A 96 6.19 3.61 5.74
CA VAL A 96 7.27 2.82 6.36
C VAL A 96 6.82 1.38 6.64
N VAL A 97 5.57 1.18 7.08
CA VAL A 97 5.06 -0.15 7.45
C VAL A 97 4.78 -1.01 6.22
N ARG A 98 4.43 -0.42 5.07
CA ARG A 98 4.10 -1.14 3.83
C ARG A 98 5.22 -2.08 3.37
N PRO A 99 6.48 -1.61 3.15
CA PRO A 99 7.59 -2.50 2.79
C PRO A 99 7.83 -3.62 3.80
N LEU A 100 7.78 -3.31 5.10
CA LEU A 100 7.97 -4.30 6.16
C LEU A 100 6.92 -5.41 6.07
N GLN A 101 5.66 -5.05 5.87
CA GLN A 101 4.58 -6.02 5.71
C GLN A 101 4.77 -6.88 4.44
N SER A 102 5.12 -6.28 3.31
CA SER A 102 5.39 -7.00 2.06
C SER A 102 6.55 -8.00 2.23
N LEU A 103 7.64 -7.61 2.88
CA LEU A 103 8.79 -8.47 3.12
C LEU A 103 8.43 -9.68 4.01
N VAL A 104 7.69 -9.47 5.10
CA VAL A 104 7.19 -10.58 5.95
C VAL A 104 6.29 -11.51 5.14
N HIS A 105 5.48 -10.97 4.21
CA HIS A 105 4.57 -11.75 3.35
C HIS A 105 5.34 -12.66 2.41
N ILE A 106 6.37 -12.12 1.77
CA ILE A 106 7.18 -12.86 0.80
C ILE A 106 8.01 -13.94 1.50
N THR A 107 8.50 -13.67 2.71
CA THR A 107 9.49 -14.52 3.38
C THR A 107 8.90 -15.73 4.10
N SER A 108 7.71 -15.63 4.72
CA SER A 108 7.21 -16.71 5.59
C SER A 108 5.69 -16.85 5.65
N THR A 109 5.24 -18.10 5.76
CA THR A 109 3.84 -18.50 6.01
C THR A 109 3.64 -19.07 7.41
N GLY A 110 4.65 -19.03 8.27
CA GLY A 110 4.54 -19.50 9.65
C GLY A 110 3.56 -18.68 10.47
N ALA A 111 3.03 -19.26 11.55
CA ALA A 111 2.02 -18.62 12.39
C ALA A 111 2.47 -17.24 12.93
N LEU A 112 3.76 -17.09 13.28
CA LEU A 112 4.32 -15.80 13.71
C LEU A 112 4.29 -14.76 12.59
N ALA A 113 4.71 -15.12 11.38
CA ALA A 113 4.71 -14.21 10.22
C ALA A 113 3.28 -13.80 9.82
N ILE A 114 2.32 -14.72 9.91
CA ILE A 114 0.90 -14.41 9.71
C ILE A 114 0.41 -13.38 10.72
N ARG A 115 0.67 -13.60 12.03
CA ARG A 115 0.28 -12.65 13.08
C ARG A 115 0.94 -11.28 12.88
N MET A 116 2.25 -11.25 12.59
CA MET A 116 2.98 -10.01 12.34
C MET A 116 2.36 -9.22 11.18
N ARG A 117 2.04 -9.86 10.05
CA ARG A 117 1.38 -9.18 8.92
C ARG A 117 0.01 -8.65 9.27
N ALA A 118 -0.77 -9.39 10.06
CA ALA A 118 -2.06 -8.93 10.54
C ALA A 118 -1.91 -7.69 11.44
N SER A 119 -0.95 -7.68 12.36
CA SER A 119 -0.65 -6.53 13.22
C SER A 119 -0.17 -5.31 12.43
N LEU A 120 0.75 -5.49 11.47
CA LEU A 120 1.20 -4.41 10.60
C LEU A 120 0.05 -3.88 9.73
N PHE A 121 -0.83 -4.76 9.23
CA PHE A 121 -2.01 -4.34 8.49
C PHE A 121 -2.95 -3.49 9.36
N LEU A 122 -3.23 -3.95 10.58
CA LEU A 122 -4.10 -3.26 11.52
C LEU A 122 -3.56 -1.87 11.87
N LEU A 123 -2.25 -1.74 12.10
CA LEU A 123 -1.61 -0.44 12.33
C LEU A 123 -1.86 0.53 11.16
N GLN A 124 -1.71 0.05 9.92
CA GLN A 124 -1.93 0.87 8.73
C GLN A 124 -3.40 1.22 8.53
N LEU A 125 -4.31 0.28 8.83
CA LEU A 125 -5.75 0.51 8.75
C LEU A 125 -6.20 1.57 9.77
N SER A 126 -5.70 1.48 11.01
CA SER A 126 -5.95 2.48 12.05
C SER A 126 -5.38 3.85 11.66
N ALA A 127 -4.17 3.90 11.09
CA ALA A 127 -3.58 5.15 10.61
C ALA A 127 -4.41 5.76 9.46
N LEU A 128 -4.90 4.95 8.52
CA LEU A 128 -5.74 5.43 7.42
C LEU A 128 -7.10 5.93 7.91
N ALA A 129 -7.73 5.22 8.85
CA ALA A 129 -8.99 5.66 9.46
C ALA A 129 -8.81 6.99 10.20
N PHE A 130 -7.70 7.15 10.92
CA PHE A 130 -7.36 8.41 11.58
C PHE A 130 -7.10 9.55 10.59
N MET A 131 -6.38 9.28 9.49
CA MET A 131 -6.21 10.25 8.41
C MET A 131 -7.55 10.67 7.79
N CYS A 132 -8.47 9.72 7.59
CA CYS A 132 -9.80 10.01 7.06
C CYS A 132 -10.58 10.93 7.99
N TRP A 133 -10.55 10.66 9.30
CA TRP A 133 -11.17 11.52 10.31
C TRP A 133 -10.58 12.93 10.31
N LEU A 134 -9.24 13.07 10.28
CA LEU A 134 -8.56 14.36 10.18
C LEU A 134 -8.92 15.13 8.90
N ALA A 135 -9.06 14.42 7.78
CA ALA A 135 -9.46 15.04 6.52
C ALA A 135 -10.90 15.58 6.61
N VAL A 136 -11.83 14.82 7.20
CA VAL A 136 -13.21 15.28 7.43
C VAL A 136 -13.22 16.53 8.31
N ASP A 137 -12.50 16.53 9.43
CA ASP A 137 -12.40 17.67 10.34
C ASP A 137 -11.86 18.93 9.65
N ALA A 138 -10.79 18.79 8.86
CA ALA A 138 -10.21 19.88 8.08
C ALA A 138 -11.18 20.44 7.02
N LEU A 139 -11.93 19.57 6.34
CA LEU A 139 -12.92 19.96 5.33
C LEU A 139 -14.11 20.70 5.96
N LEU A 140 -14.62 20.22 7.09
CA LEU A 140 -15.69 20.89 7.82
C LEU A 140 -15.25 22.26 8.34
N SER A 141 -14.02 22.36 8.84
CA SER A 141 -13.44 23.61 9.30
C SER A 141 -13.32 24.65 8.18
N LEU A 142 -12.96 24.21 6.96
CA LEU A 142 -12.91 25.07 5.78
C LEU A 142 -14.29 25.62 5.38
N GLN A 143 -15.35 24.81 5.51
CA GLN A 143 -16.72 25.24 5.20
C GLN A 143 -17.24 26.30 6.18
N ILE A 144 -16.88 26.19 7.47
CA ILE A 144 -17.29 27.15 8.50
C ILE A 144 -16.64 28.52 8.26
N GLN A 145 -15.45 28.56 7.67
CA GLN A 145 -14.69 29.78 7.39
C GLN A 145 -15.05 30.43 6.03
N GLY A 146 -16.24 30.17 5.49
CA GLY A 146 -16.69 30.63 4.17
C GLY A 146 -16.45 32.13 3.88
N PRO A 147 -16.33 32.51 2.60
CA PRO A 147 -15.71 33.76 2.16
C PRO A 147 -16.42 34.98 2.77
N SER A 148 -15.62 35.85 3.38
CA SER A 148 -16.05 37.20 3.80
C SER A 148 -16.19 38.12 2.60
#